data_AF-A0A409XUE9-F1
#
_entry.id   AF-A0A409XUE9-F1
#
_cell.length_a   1.000
_cell.length_b   1.000
_cell.length_c   1.000
_cell.angle_alpha   90.00
_cell.angle_beta   90.00
_cell.angle_gamma   90.00
#
_symmetry.space_group_name_H-M   'P 1'
#
loop_
_entity.id
_entity.type
_entity.pdbx_description
1 polymer ?
#
loop_
_entity_poly.entity_id
_entity_poly.type
_entity_poly.pdbx_seq_one_letter_code
_entity_poly.pdbx_strand_id
1 'polypeptide(L)'
;MPNDLQIPHLNATNYNTWSGLMTACLQSKGIWCIVSGAKTQPLLSGILTAGELAALKLYHENRNKACGMIYLHLDNDQKIHVEAVKDDLIQMWDALKAVHQQKCPGNRFNAYDDLFSIRKEEGETLQTLINRVERAVVLIQQLRPKDFDLAKLDEELASLTLIRALPDEYNAFASSLLLLNKMDKATIHQAFVTEDIQRCRCASDMPAVATAFQTTLTPSASKQKCAFCNMSNHVMDKCHKFINVQKEAKEHVKNACKGNRANKAQEAT
;
A
#
# COMPACT_ATOMS: atom_id res chain seq x y z
N MET A 1 22.76 -11.36 37.45
CA MET A 1 21.92 -10.16 37.23
C MET A 1 20.84 -10.58 36.26
N PRO A 2 19.54 -10.45 36.57
CA PRO A 2 18.52 -10.63 35.55
C PRO A 2 18.71 -9.52 34.52
N ASN A 3 18.76 -9.87 33.23
CA ASN A 3 18.72 -8.87 32.17
C ASN A 3 17.45 -8.03 32.38
N ASP A 4 17.61 -6.77 32.77
CA ASP A 4 16.52 -5.79 32.66
C ASP A 4 16.16 -5.73 31.18
N LEU A 5 15.05 -6.37 30.82
CA LEU A 5 14.49 -6.35 29.49
C LEU A 5 14.13 -4.89 29.20
N GLN A 6 15.03 -4.15 28.55
CA GLN A 6 14.85 -2.74 28.27
C GLN A 6 13.74 -2.62 27.22
N ILE A 7 12.54 -2.30 27.67
CA ILE A 7 11.41 -2.08 26.78
C ILE A 7 11.71 -0.78 26.03
N PRO A 8 11.83 -0.81 24.69
CA PRO A 8 12.03 0.43 23.94
C PRO A 8 10.84 1.35 24.17
N HIS A 9 11.04 2.66 24.07
CA HIS A 9 9.90 3.55 24.06
C HIS A 9 9.06 3.35 22.79
N LEU A 10 7.75 3.52 22.90
CA LEU A 10 6.86 3.49 21.75
C LEU A 10 7.16 4.70 20.87
N ASN A 11 7.38 4.44 19.58
CA ASN A 11 7.48 5.44 18.52
C ASN A 11 6.57 5.06 17.34
N ALA A 12 6.62 5.84 16.27
CA ALA A 12 5.76 5.65 15.08
C ALA A 12 5.87 4.28 14.40
N THR A 13 6.97 3.53 14.58
CA THR A 13 7.31 2.35 13.77
C THR A 13 7.40 1.03 14.54
N ASN A 14 7.45 1.08 15.87
CA ASN A 14 7.79 -0.10 16.69
C ASN A 14 6.62 -0.67 17.51
N TYR A 15 5.39 -0.23 17.27
CA TYR A 15 4.23 -0.61 18.08
C TYR A 15 4.06 -2.13 18.28
N ASN A 16 4.30 -2.95 17.25
CA ASN A 16 4.12 -4.40 17.37
C ASN A 16 5.13 -5.03 18.35
N THR A 17 6.38 -4.58 18.31
CA THR A 17 7.42 -5.02 19.25
C THR A 17 7.13 -4.46 20.65
N TRP A 18 6.82 -3.16 20.73
CA TRP A 18 6.52 -2.47 21.99
C TRP A 18 5.33 -3.11 22.70
N SER A 19 4.22 -3.31 22.01
CA SER A 19 2.99 -3.86 22.60
C SER A 19 3.20 -5.28 23.12
N GLY A 20 3.97 -6.12 22.42
CA GLY A 20 4.35 -7.45 22.90
C GLY A 20 5.19 -7.40 24.18
N LEU A 21 6.24 -6.56 24.20
CA LEU A 21 7.11 -6.41 25.37
C LEU A 21 6.39 -5.77 26.57
N MET A 22 5.57 -4.74 26.32
CA MET A 22 4.77 -4.09 27.35
C MET A 22 3.72 -5.05 27.92
N THR A 23 3.08 -5.86 27.07
CA THR A 23 2.18 -6.93 27.52
C THR A 23 2.91 -7.91 28.44
N ALA A 24 4.08 -8.42 28.05
CA ALA A 24 4.88 -9.33 28.87
C ALA A 24 5.31 -8.68 30.19
N CYS A 25 5.66 -7.39 30.18
CA CYS A 25 6.01 -6.64 31.38
C CYS A 25 4.82 -6.55 32.35
N LEU A 26 3.65 -6.17 31.87
CA LEU A 26 2.44 -6.07 32.68
C LEU A 26 1.97 -7.46 33.18
N GLN A 27 2.20 -8.51 32.40
CA GLN A 27 1.96 -9.90 32.82
C GLN A 27 2.89 -10.33 33.94
N SER A 28 4.19 -10.03 33.84
CA SER A 28 5.19 -10.35 34.87
C SER A 28 4.86 -9.71 36.23
N LYS A 29 4.14 -8.58 36.22
CA LYS A 29 3.66 -7.87 37.41
C LYS A 29 2.25 -8.28 37.85
N GLY A 30 1.59 -9.18 37.14
CA GLY A 30 0.23 -9.65 37.44
C GLY A 30 -0.88 -8.64 37.13
N ILE A 31 -0.59 -7.56 36.38
CA ILE A 31 -1.52 -6.44 36.16
C ILE A 31 -2.26 -6.57 34.81
N TRP A 32 -1.69 -7.30 33.85
CA TRP A 32 -2.25 -7.45 32.49
C TRP A 32 -3.72 -7.90 32.44
N CYS A 33 -4.16 -8.69 33.41
CA CYS A 33 -5.54 -9.17 33.49
C CYS A 33 -6.59 -8.03 33.54
N ILE A 34 -6.22 -6.83 33.99
CA ILE A 34 -7.08 -5.63 33.96
C ILE A 34 -7.13 -5.07 32.53
N VAL A 35 -5.99 -4.98 31.84
CA VAL A 35 -5.89 -4.49 30.45
C VAL A 35 -6.65 -5.40 29.49
N SER A 36 -6.53 -6.71 29.67
CA SER A 36 -7.19 -7.70 28.80
C SER A 36 -8.69 -7.82 29.06
N GLY A 37 -9.24 -7.09 30.05
CA GLY A 37 -10.64 -7.19 30.48
C GLY A 37 -10.99 -8.48 31.23
N ALA A 38 -10.00 -9.29 31.62
CA ALA A 38 -10.23 -10.54 32.35
C ALA A 38 -10.60 -10.31 33.82
N LYS A 39 -10.11 -9.20 34.41
CA LYS A 39 -10.57 -8.69 35.70
C LYS A 39 -11.27 -7.35 35.48
N THR A 40 -12.57 -7.33 35.72
CA THR A 40 -13.37 -6.10 35.74
C THR A 40 -13.34 -5.46 37.11
N GLN A 41 -13.77 -4.19 37.19
CA GLN A 41 -13.92 -3.50 38.46
C GLN A 41 -14.85 -4.30 39.40
N PRO A 42 -14.46 -4.53 40.66
CA PRO A 42 -15.30 -5.24 41.63
C PRO A 42 -16.67 -4.58 41.79
N LEU A 43 -17.73 -5.38 41.70
CA LEU A 43 -19.09 -4.96 42.05
C LEU A 43 -19.18 -4.81 43.56
N LEU A 44 -19.66 -3.66 44.03
CA LEU A 44 -19.88 -3.40 45.44
C LEU A 44 -21.31 -3.80 45.81
N SER A 45 -21.48 -4.55 46.89
CA SER A 45 -22.79 -4.78 47.48
C SER A 45 -23.31 -3.52 48.20
N GLY A 46 -24.60 -3.49 48.54
CA GLY A 46 -25.22 -2.36 49.25
C GLY A 46 -24.67 -2.12 50.66
N ILE A 47 -23.96 -3.10 51.25
CA ILE A 47 -23.24 -2.97 52.52
C ILE A 47 -21.78 -3.31 52.24
N LEU A 48 -20.93 -2.29 52.09
CA LEU A 48 -19.50 -2.50 51.81
C LEU A 48 -18.83 -3.26 52.95
N THR A 49 -18.35 -4.45 52.64
CA THR A 49 -17.43 -5.20 53.49
C THR A 49 -16.01 -4.64 53.40
N ALA A 50 -15.20 -4.85 54.45
CA ALA A 50 -13.79 -4.48 54.42
C ALA A 50 -13.02 -5.18 53.28
N GLY A 51 -13.43 -6.41 52.92
CA GLY A 51 -12.86 -7.17 51.81
C GLY A 51 -13.15 -6.57 50.44
N GLU A 52 -14.38 -6.12 50.18
CA GLU A 52 -14.75 -5.44 48.93
C GLU A 52 -14.01 -4.11 48.77
N LEU A 53 -13.88 -3.33 49.85
CA LEU A 53 -13.12 -2.07 49.83
C LEU A 53 -11.63 -2.32 49.53
N ALA A 54 -11.04 -3.35 50.13
CA ALA A 54 -9.65 -3.73 49.87
C ALA A 54 -9.44 -4.19 48.42
N ALA A 55 -10.35 -4.99 47.88
CA ALA A 55 -10.32 -5.43 46.48
C ALA A 55 -10.43 -4.26 45.50
N LEU A 56 -11.33 -3.30 45.77
CA LEU A 56 -11.50 -2.10 44.95
C LEU A 56 -10.24 -1.22 44.98
N LYS A 57 -9.66 -0.98 46.16
CA LYS A 57 -8.41 -0.22 46.29
C LYS A 57 -7.28 -0.87 45.51
N LEU A 58 -7.09 -2.19 45.67
CA LEU A 58 -6.07 -2.94 44.95
C LEU A 58 -6.28 -2.88 43.42
N TYR A 59 -7.54 -2.93 42.97
CA TYR A 59 -7.87 -2.77 41.55
C TYR A 59 -7.43 -1.40 41.02
N HIS A 60 -7.77 -0.30 41.71
CA HIS A 60 -7.37 1.05 41.32
C HIS A 60 -5.86 1.28 41.40
N GLU A 61 -5.19 0.78 42.44
CA GLU A 61 -3.73 0.86 42.56
C GLU A 61 -3.02 0.16 41.41
N ASN A 62 -3.47 -1.05 41.05
CA ASN A 62 -2.90 -1.80 39.93
C ASN A 62 -3.18 -1.10 38.59
N ARG A 63 -4.38 -0.54 38.43
CA ARG A 63 -4.71 0.27 37.25
C ARG A 63 -3.79 1.48 37.12
N ASN A 64 -3.61 2.27 38.18
CA ASN A 64 -2.75 3.44 38.19
C ASN A 64 -1.28 3.09 37.94
N LYS A 65 -0.79 1.98 38.52
CA LYS A 65 0.55 1.45 38.24
C LYS A 65 0.73 1.13 36.76
N ALA A 66 -0.23 0.46 36.14
CA ALA A 66 -0.15 0.15 34.72
C ALA A 66 -0.23 1.41 33.83
N CYS A 67 -1.07 2.39 34.17
CA CYS A 67 -1.12 3.67 33.47
C CYS A 67 0.25 4.36 33.49
N GLY A 68 0.84 4.51 34.68
CA GLY A 68 2.16 5.11 34.84
C GLY A 68 3.24 4.34 34.07
N MET A 69 3.21 3.01 34.12
CA MET A 69 4.17 2.18 33.39
C MET A 69 4.09 2.35 31.88
N ILE A 70 2.88 2.33 31.29
CA ILE A 70 2.73 2.55 29.86
C ILE A 70 3.20 3.95 29.50
N TYR A 71 2.75 4.99 30.20
CA TYR A 71 3.09 6.39 29.92
C TYR A 71 4.59 6.66 29.97
N LEU A 72 5.31 6.02 30.92
CA LEU A 72 6.77 6.13 31.03
C LEU A 72 7.53 5.52 29.85
N HIS A 73 6.92 4.57 29.13
CA HIS A 73 7.50 3.91 27.96
C HIS A 73 6.92 4.43 26.64
N LEU A 74 6.37 5.66 26.65
CA LEU A 74 6.00 6.38 25.44
C LEU A 74 7.06 7.44 25.14
N ASP A 75 7.44 7.57 23.87
CA ASP A 75 8.13 8.77 23.43
C ASP A 75 7.21 9.99 23.56
N ASN A 76 7.82 11.17 23.65
CA ASN A 76 7.09 12.41 23.92
C ASN A 76 6.07 12.76 22.82
N ASP A 77 6.36 12.40 21.57
CA ASP A 77 5.46 12.54 20.43
C ASP A 77 4.23 11.61 20.53
N GLN A 78 4.36 10.47 21.20
CA GLN A 78 3.25 9.52 21.40
C GLN A 78 2.35 9.88 22.58
N LYS A 79 2.87 10.59 23.60
CA LYS A 79 2.10 10.99 24.79
C LYS A 79 0.87 11.83 24.47
N ILE A 80 0.91 12.62 23.40
CA ILE A 80 -0.23 13.43 22.96
C ILE A 80 -1.49 12.59 22.68
N HIS A 81 -1.32 11.34 22.24
CA HIS A 81 -2.43 10.45 21.92
C HIS A 81 -3.16 9.91 23.15
N VAL A 82 -2.56 10.05 24.34
CA VAL A 82 -3.09 9.47 25.58
C VAL A 82 -3.36 10.49 26.69
N GLU A 83 -2.99 11.76 26.50
CA GLU A 83 -3.04 12.78 27.56
C GLU A 83 -4.45 12.96 28.14
N ALA A 84 -5.49 12.91 27.31
CA ALA A 84 -6.89 13.02 27.74
C ALA A 84 -7.40 11.77 28.50
N VAL A 85 -6.72 10.63 28.37
CA VAL A 85 -7.14 9.32 28.91
C VAL A 85 -6.06 8.69 29.81
N LYS A 86 -5.10 9.48 30.30
CA LYS A 86 -3.93 8.98 31.05
C LYS A 86 -4.26 8.22 32.33
N ASP A 87 -5.43 8.48 32.91
CA ASP A 87 -5.92 7.83 34.12
C ASP A 87 -6.78 6.59 33.83
N ASP A 88 -7.05 6.29 32.56
CA ASP A 88 -7.81 5.13 32.12
C ASP A 88 -6.95 4.16 31.31
N LEU A 89 -6.47 3.11 31.97
CA LEU A 89 -5.64 2.07 31.38
C LEU A 89 -6.22 1.45 30.09
N ILE A 90 -7.52 1.20 30.05
CA ILE A 90 -8.17 0.51 28.92
C ILE A 90 -8.26 1.48 27.75
N GLN A 91 -8.76 2.69 28.00
CA GLN A 91 -8.86 3.72 26.97
C GLN A 91 -7.48 4.14 26.45
N MET A 92 -6.47 4.19 27.31
CA MET A 92 -5.10 4.48 26.91
C MET A 92 -4.54 3.41 25.98
N TRP A 93 -4.72 2.13 26.33
CA TRP A 93 -4.28 1.03 25.47
C TRP A 93 -5.02 1.03 24.12
N ASP A 94 -6.34 1.25 24.15
CA ASP A 94 -7.16 1.32 22.94
C ASP A 94 -6.80 2.53 22.06
N ALA A 95 -6.49 3.69 22.64
CA ALA A 95 -6.05 4.88 21.92
C ALA A 95 -4.73 4.63 21.19
N LEU A 96 -3.72 4.07 21.88
CA LEU A 96 -2.44 3.71 21.26
C LEU A 96 -2.65 2.68 20.14
N LYS A 97 -3.48 1.67 20.38
CA LYS A 97 -3.82 0.66 19.37
C LYS A 97 -4.52 1.28 18.16
N ALA A 98 -5.42 2.23 18.37
CA ALA A 98 -6.15 2.91 17.29
C ALA A 98 -5.23 3.76 16.42
N VAL A 99 -4.17 4.36 17.00
CA VAL A 99 -3.18 5.13 16.25
C VAL A 99 -2.25 4.22 15.43
N HIS A 100 -1.71 3.17 16.04
CA HIS A 100 -0.63 2.39 15.43
C HIS A 100 -1.08 1.10 14.72
N GLN A 101 -2.27 0.58 15.00
CA GLN A 101 -2.84 -0.61 14.36
C GLN A 101 -4.17 -0.28 13.69
N GLN A 102 -4.16 0.76 12.86
CA GLN A 102 -5.31 1.09 12.01
C GLN A 102 -5.61 -0.06 11.05
N LYS A 103 -6.74 -0.72 11.27
CA LYS A 103 -7.22 -1.86 10.47
C LYS A 103 -7.90 -1.41 9.17
N CYS A 104 -7.41 -0.34 8.55
CA CYS A 104 -7.94 0.15 7.29
C CYS A 104 -7.40 -0.70 6.12
N PRO A 105 -8.13 -0.76 4.99
CA PRO A 105 -7.71 -1.53 3.83
C PRO A 105 -6.34 -1.10 3.26
N GLY A 106 -6.06 0.21 3.22
CA GLY A 106 -4.76 0.73 2.76
C GLY A 106 -3.56 0.18 3.55
N ASN A 107 -3.66 0.09 4.88
CA ASN A 107 -2.58 -0.49 5.69
C ASN A 107 -2.40 -1.99 5.45
N ARG A 108 -3.51 -2.73 5.23
CA ARG A 108 -3.42 -4.14 4.83
C ARG A 108 -2.79 -4.29 3.45
N PHE A 109 -3.15 -3.44 2.50
CA PHE A 109 -2.54 -3.40 1.16
C PHE A 109 -1.03 -3.21 1.27
N ASN A 110 -0.58 -2.20 2.03
CA ASN A 110 0.85 -1.95 2.24
C ASN A 110 1.54 -3.16 2.89
N ALA A 111 0.91 -3.80 3.88
CA ALA A 111 1.47 -5.00 4.51
C ALA A 111 1.58 -6.20 3.54
N TYR A 112 0.62 -6.37 2.62
CA TYR A 112 0.73 -7.36 1.54
C TYR A 112 1.83 -6.99 0.54
N ASP A 113 1.94 -5.72 0.16
CA ASP A 113 3.01 -5.26 -0.72
C ASP A 113 4.39 -5.49 -0.11
N ASP A 114 4.57 -5.13 1.16
CA ASP A 114 5.79 -5.41 1.91
C ASP A 114 6.12 -6.90 1.92
N LEU A 115 5.13 -7.76 2.23
CA LEU A 115 5.29 -9.22 2.21
C LEU A 115 5.80 -9.71 0.85
N PHE A 116 5.14 -9.31 -0.25
CA PHE A 116 5.50 -9.75 -1.59
C PHE A 116 6.78 -9.10 -2.14
N SER A 117 7.22 -7.99 -1.53
CA SER A 117 8.46 -7.30 -1.84
C SER A 117 9.67 -7.87 -1.09
N ILE A 118 9.47 -8.73 -0.09
CA ILE A 118 10.59 -9.40 0.61
C ILE A 118 11.45 -10.18 -0.39
N ARG A 119 12.74 -9.87 -0.39
CA ARG A 119 13.79 -10.60 -1.11
C ARG A 119 14.92 -10.93 -0.15
N LYS A 120 15.60 -12.05 -0.41
CA LYS A 120 16.78 -12.43 0.34
C LYS A 120 17.86 -11.36 0.15
N GLU A 121 18.41 -10.88 1.25
CA GLU A 121 19.50 -9.91 1.25
C GLU A 121 20.88 -10.60 1.10
N GLU A 122 21.88 -9.82 0.69
CA GLU A 122 23.27 -10.28 0.62
C GLU A 122 23.79 -10.58 2.03
N GLY A 123 24.43 -11.74 2.23
CA GLY A 123 24.89 -12.19 3.55
C GLY A 123 23.79 -12.67 4.52
N GLU A 124 22.51 -12.50 4.18
CA GLU A 124 21.40 -12.97 5.01
C GLU A 124 21.30 -14.51 5.05
N THR A 125 21.03 -15.09 6.21
CA THR A 125 20.75 -16.52 6.35
C THR A 125 19.32 -16.85 5.93
N LEU A 126 19.07 -18.08 5.46
CA LEU A 126 17.70 -18.51 5.14
C LEU A 126 16.77 -18.47 6.35
N GLN A 127 17.29 -18.69 7.57
CA GLN A 127 16.49 -18.57 8.78
C GLN A 127 16.03 -17.14 9.04
N THR A 128 16.90 -16.15 8.80
CA THR A 128 16.55 -14.74 8.92
C THR A 128 15.46 -14.35 7.93
N LEU A 129 15.56 -14.84 6.68
CA LEU A 129 14.55 -14.63 5.66
C LEU A 129 13.19 -15.23 6.07
N ILE A 130 13.16 -16.48 6.55
CA ILE A 130 11.94 -17.13 7.07
C ILE A 130 11.32 -16.26 8.17
N ASN A 131 12.11 -15.79 9.12
CA ASN A 131 11.62 -14.97 10.22
C ASN A 131 11.02 -13.63 9.74
N ARG A 132 11.53 -13.03 8.66
CA ARG A 132 10.95 -11.81 8.07
C ARG A 132 9.61 -12.09 7.42
N VAL A 133 9.48 -13.18 6.67
CA VAL A 133 8.22 -13.61 6.04
C VAL A 133 7.17 -13.89 7.10
N GLU A 134 7.51 -14.68 8.13
CA GLU A 134 6.60 -14.99 9.25
C GLU A 134 6.14 -13.72 9.98
N ARG A 135 7.06 -12.78 10.25
CA ARG A 135 6.70 -11.49 10.86
C ARG A 135 5.74 -10.68 10.00
N ALA A 136 5.93 -10.65 8.68
CA ALA A 136 5.04 -9.96 7.76
C ALA A 136 3.63 -10.61 7.72
N VAL A 137 3.56 -11.95 7.74
CA VAL A 137 2.28 -12.67 7.82
C VAL A 137 1.54 -12.37 9.13
N VAL A 138 2.24 -12.38 10.27
CA VAL A 138 1.64 -12.02 11.56
C VAL A 138 1.11 -10.58 11.54
N LEU A 139 1.84 -9.64 10.94
CA LEU A 139 1.38 -8.26 10.79
C LEU A 139 0.08 -8.17 9.99
N ILE A 140 0.01 -8.84 8.84
CA ILE A 140 -1.21 -8.91 8.02
C ILE A 140 -2.38 -9.45 8.84
N GLN A 141 -2.17 -10.52 9.61
CA GLN A 141 -3.20 -11.09 10.47
C GLN A 141 -3.68 -10.11 11.55
N GLN A 142 -2.78 -9.34 12.15
CA GLN A 142 -3.14 -8.33 13.16
C GLN A 142 -3.99 -7.18 12.59
N LEU A 143 -3.75 -6.82 11.32
CA LEU A 143 -4.47 -5.77 10.62
C LEU A 143 -5.86 -6.20 10.12
N ARG A 144 -6.21 -7.50 10.20
CA ARG A 144 -7.54 -8.00 9.84
C ARG A 144 -8.60 -7.55 10.85
N PRO A 145 -9.79 -7.12 10.39
CA PRO A 145 -10.93 -6.88 11.27
C PRO A 145 -11.43 -8.20 11.89
N LYS A 146 -12.27 -8.11 12.93
CA LYS A 146 -12.72 -9.29 13.70
C LYS A 146 -13.56 -10.26 12.86
N ASP A 147 -14.24 -9.76 11.84
CA ASP A 147 -15.15 -10.48 10.95
C ASP A 147 -14.50 -10.88 9.62
N PHE A 148 -13.17 -10.98 9.55
CA PHE A 148 -12.43 -11.30 8.33
C PHE A 148 -12.39 -12.82 8.08
N ASP A 149 -13.10 -13.29 7.05
CA ASP A 149 -13.15 -14.69 6.63
C ASP A 149 -12.34 -14.92 5.34
N LEU A 150 -12.34 -16.17 4.85
CA LEU A 150 -11.63 -16.53 3.62
C LEU A 150 -12.23 -15.91 2.36
N ALA A 151 -13.56 -15.69 2.32
CA ALA A 151 -14.19 -15.04 1.17
C ALA A 151 -13.74 -13.58 1.04
N LYS A 152 -13.67 -12.85 2.16
CA LYS A 152 -13.11 -11.49 2.22
C LYS A 152 -11.62 -11.47 1.85
N LEU A 153 -10.87 -12.50 2.21
CA LEU A 153 -9.48 -12.65 1.79
C LEU A 153 -9.37 -12.76 0.27
N ASP A 154 -10.15 -13.64 -0.36
CA ASP A 154 -10.14 -13.84 -1.81
C ASP A 154 -10.52 -12.56 -2.56
N GLU A 155 -11.54 -11.84 -2.09
CA GLU A 155 -11.92 -10.53 -2.63
C GLU A 155 -10.81 -9.49 -2.48
N GLU A 156 -10.20 -9.39 -1.30
CA GLU A 156 -9.14 -8.41 -1.02
C GLU A 156 -7.88 -8.70 -1.86
N LEU A 157 -7.52 -9.98 -2.06
CA LEU A 157 -6.42 -10.39 -2.94
C LEU A 157 -6.67 -10.04 -4.40
N ALA A 158 -7.91 -10.22 -4.90
CA ALA A 158 -8.28 -9.81 -6.24
C ALA A 158 -8.17 -8.28 -6.40
N SER A 159 -8.68 -7.52 -5.43
CA SER A 159 -8.59 -6.06 -5.40
C SER A 159 -7.14 -5.56 -5.34
N LEU A 160 -6.30 -6.14 -4.47
CA LEU A 160 -4.86 -5.87 -4.40
C LEU A 160 -4.20 -6.10 -5.76
N THR A 161 -4.50 -7.23 -6.40
CA THR A 161 -3.92 -7.60 -7.70
C THR A 161 -4.31 -6.61 -8.78
N LEU A 162 -5.58 -6.16 -8.81
CA LEU A 162 -6.04 -5.13 -9.76
C LEU A 162 -5.28 -3.82 -9.59
N ILE A 163 -5.14 -3.34 -8.35
CA ILE A 163 -4.42 -2.09 -8.06
C ILE A 163 -2.93 -2.21 -8.44
N ARG A 164 -2.30 -3.36 -8.16
CA ARG A 164 -0.89 -3.62 -8.53
C ARG A 164 -0.66 -3.77 -10.04
N ALA A 165 -1.69 -4.16 -10.79
CA ALA A 165 -1.62 -4.31 -12.23
C ALA A 165 -1.69 -2.96 -12.97
N LEU A 166 -2.03 -1.88 -12.27
CA LEU A 166 -2.09 -0.54 -12.84
C LEU A 166 -0.67 -0.01 -13.14
N PRO A 167 -0.44 0.59 -14.33
CA PRO A 167 0.82 1.26 -14.62
C PRO A 167 0.94 2.61 -13.91
N ASP A 168 2.16 3.17 -13.89
CA ASP A 168 2.49 4.41 -13.16
C ASP A 168 1.60 5.61 -13.49
N GLU A 169 1.06 5.68 -14.71
CA GLU A 169 0.11 6.70 -15.16
C GLU A 169 -1.23 6.67 -14.40
N TYR A 170 -1.51 5.64 -13.62
CA TYR A 170 -2.65 5.54 -12.71
C TYR A 170 -2.26 5.75 -11.24
N ASN A 171 -1.03 6.18 -10.91
CA ASN A 171 -0.59 6.31 -9.51
C ASN A 171 -1.50 7.19 -8.64
N ALA A 172 -2.05 8.28 -9.18
CA ALA A 172 -3.01 9.12 -8.47
C ALA A 172 -4.32 8.38 -8.17
N PHE A 173 -4.81 7.58 -9.12
CA PHE A 173 -5.99 6.73 -8.96
C PHE A 173 -5.72 5.58 -7.97
N ALA A 174 -4.60 4.87 -8.13
CA ALA A 174 -4.19 3.84 -7.18
C ALA A 174 -4.09 4.38 -5.75
N SER A 175 -3.49 5.57 -5.56
CA SER A 175 -3.40 6.24 -4.26
C SER A 175 -4.78 6.58 -3.69
N SER A 176 -5.74 7.02 -4.52
CA SER A 176 -7.10 7.33 -4.06
C SER A 176 -7.87 6.08 -3.62
N LEU A 177 -7.63 4.93 -4.26
CA LEU A 177 -8.21 3.65 -3.87
C LEU A 177 -7.74 3.19 -2.49
N LEU A 178 -6.48 3.47 -2.11
CA LEU A 178 -5.93 3.11 -0.80
C LEU A 178 -6.52 3.93 0.36
N LEU A 179 -7.16 5.06 0.05
CA LEU A 179 -7.87 5.91 1.03
C LEU A 179 -9.30 5.43 1.28
N LEU A 180 -9.79 4.44 0.53
CA LEU A 180 -11.15 3.92 0.71
C LEU A 180 -11.28 3.15 2.02
N ASN A 181 -12.40 3.37 2.71
CA ASN A 181 -12.73 2.66 3.95
C ASN A 181 -13.07 1.17 3.72
N LYS A 182 -13.35 0.79 2.47
CA LYS A 182 -13.65 -0.59 2.05
C LYS A 182 -12.93 -0.89 0.73
N MET A 183 -12.28 -2.05 0.68
CA MET A 183 -11.70 -2.63 -0.54
C MET A 183 -12.43 -3.92 -0.90
N ASP A 184 -13.75 -3.87 -0.92
CA ASP A 184 -14.53 -4.96 -1.48
C ASP A 184 -14.49 -4.92 -3.02
N LYS A 185 -14.70 -6.09 -3.62
CA LYS A 185 -14.60 -6.26 -5.07
C LYS A 185 -15.52 -5.32 -5.85
N ALA A 186 -16.75 -5.11 -5.38
CA ALA A 186 -17.73 -4.28 -6.07
C ALA A 186 -17.31 -2.80 -6.08
N THR A 187 -16.84 -2.29 -4.94
CA THR A 187 -16.32 -0.92 -4.81
C THR A 187 -15.13 -0.68 -5.75
N ILE A 188 -14.15 -1.59 -5.78
CA ILE A 188 -12.98 -1.45 -6.65
C ILE A 188 -13.36 -1.54 -8.11
N HIS A 189 -14.19 -2.51 -8.51
CA HIS A 189 -14.67 -2.62 -9.88
C HIS A 189 -15.40 -1.34 -10.34
N GLN A 190 -16.28 -0.80 -9.51
CA GLN A 190 -17.00 0.43 -9.81
C GLN A 190 -16.04 1.62 -9.95
N ALA A 191 -15.03 1.73 -9.09
CA ALA A 191 -14.03 2.78 -9.18
C ALA A 191 -13.21 2.71 -10.47
N PHE A 192 -12.81 1.50 -10.90
CA PHE A 192 -12.11 1.28 -12.17
C PHE A 192 -12.96 1.70 -13.37
N VAL A 193 -14.22 1.27 -13.42
CA VAL A 193 -15.15 1.68 -14.49
C VAL A 193 -15.34 3.20 -14.51
N THR A 194 -15.42 3.82 -13.33
CA THR A 194 -15.58 5.28 -13.21
C THR A 194 -14.34 6.03 -13.72
N GLU A 195 -13.15 5.59 -13.34
CA GLU A 195 -11.87 6.16 -13.82
C GLU A 195 -11.74 6.03 -15.33
N ASP A 196 -12.08 4.87 -15.90
CA ASP A 196 -12.01 4.64 -17.34
C ASP A 196 -12.95 5.58 -18.13
N ILE A 197 -14.18 5.76 -17.64
CA ILE A 197 -15.14 6.74 -18.20
C ILE A 197 -14.58 8.16 -18.12
N GLN A 198 -14.00 8.54 -16.98
CA GLN A 198 -13.43 9.89 -16.78
C GLN A 198 -12.27 10.15 -17.74
N ARG A 199 -11.35 9.18 -17.89
CA ARG A 199 -10.24 9.28 -18.84
C ARG A 199 -10.70 9.33 -20.28
N CYS A 200 -11.71 8.55 -20.66
CA CYS A 200 -12.32 8.62 -21.98
C CYS A 200 -12.89 10.02 -22.26
N ARG A 201 -13.57 10.63 -21.27
CA ARG A 201 -14.10 11.99 -21.40
C ARG A 201 -13.00 13.03 -21.49
N CYS A 202 -11.95 12.95 -20.68
CA CYS A 202 -10.81 13.86 -20.79
C CYS A 202 -10.06 13.72 -22.12
N ALA A 203 -10.03 12.52 -22.71
CA ALA A 203 -9.49 12.30 -24.05
C ALA A 203 -10.38 12.89 -25.15
N SER A 204 -11.72 12.87 -24.99
CA SER A 204 -12.66 13.48 -25.94
C SER A 204 -12.84 14.99 -25.77
N ASP A 205 -12.70 15.48 -24.54
CA ASP A 205 -12.80 16.89 -24.14
C ASP A 205 -11.44 17.57 -24.20
N MET A 206 -10.60 17.23 -25.18
CA MET A 206 -9.47 18.08 -25.58
C MET A 206 -9.99 19.17 -26.52
N PRO A 207 -10.42 20.36 -26.05
CA PRO A 207 -10.46 21.51 -26.93
C PRO A 207 -9.03 21.84 -27.33
N ALA A 208 -8.86 22.35 -28.55
CA ALA A 208 -7.61 22.89 -29.08
C ALA A 208 -7.17 24.18 -28.35
N VAL A 209 -7.15 24.19 -27.02
CA VAL A 209 -6.74 25.32 -26.19
C VAL A 209 -5.81 24.83 -25.07
N ALA A 210 -4.64 24.33 -25.47
CA ALA A 210 -3.46 24.32 -24.61
C ALA A 210 -2.42 25.26 -25.25
N THR A 211 -2.72 26.56 -25.21
CA THR A 211 -1.74 27.62 -25.48
C THR A 211 -1.97 28.77 -24.51
N ALA A 212 -1.83 28.49 -23.22
CA ALA A 212 -1.59 29.50 -22.20
C ALA A 212 -0.93 28.82 -21.00
N PHE A 213 0.16 29.41 -20.50
CA PHE A 213 1.08 28.89 -19.49
C PHE A 213 2.10 27.85 -19.95
N GLN A 214 2.95 28.25 -20.89
CA GLN A 214 4.37 27.98 -20.72
C GLN A 214 5.10 29.32 -20.65
N THR A 215 5.67 29.58 -19.48
CA THR A 215 6.74 30.56 -19.30
C THR A 215 7.83 30.25 -20.32
N THR A 216 8.19 31.27 -21.09
CA THR A 216 9.15 31.20 -22.18
C THR A 216 10.54 30.83 -21.65
N LEU A 217 10.88 29.55 -21.73
CA LEU A 217 12.23 29.09 -22.01
C LEU A 217 12.20 28.45 -23.38
N THR A 218 12.72 29.18 -24.35
CA THR A 218 12.86 28.80 -25.76
C THR A 218 13.68 27.53 -25.92
N PRO A 219 13.13 26.44 -26.51
CA PRO A 219 13.94 25.47 -27.20
C PRO A 219 13.96 25.86 -28.67
N SER A 220 15.16 26.14 -29.18
CA SER A 220 15.44 26.42 -30.58
C SER A 220 14.78 25.37 -31.47
N ALA A 221 13.74 25.76 -32.21
CA ALA A 221 13.06 24.91 -33.17
C ALA A 221 13.96 24.68 -34.39
N SER A 222 14.84 23.67 -34.32
CA SER A 222 15.48 23.16 -35.52
C SER A 222 14.41 22.54 -36.41
N LYS A 223 14.10 23.18 -37.55
CA LYS A 223 13.20 22.65 -38.57
C LYS A 223 13.58 21.19 -38.86
N GLN A 224 12.76 20.22 -38.43
CA GLN A 224 13.05 18.81 -38.64
C GLN A 224 13.17 18.56 -40.15
N LYS A 225 14.34 18.07 -40.57
CA LYS A 225 14.61 17.71 -41.96
C LYS A 225 14.00 16.34 -42.23
N CYS A 226 13.41 16.16 -43.41
CA CYS A 226 12.98 14.86 -43.89
C CYS A 226 14.17 13.89 -43.88
N ALA A 227 14.09 12.81 -43.11
CA ALA A 227 15.20 11.85 -42.94
C ALA A 227 15.58 11.09 -44.23
N PHE A 228 14.79 11.20 -45.32
CA PHE A 228 15.11 10.63 -46.62
C PHE A 228 15.78 11.63 -47.58
N CYS A 229 15.27 12.87 -47.68
CA CYS A 229 15.74 13.85 -48.68
C CYS A 229 16.42 15.09 -48.08
N ASN A 230 16.57 15.15 -46.76
CA ASN A 230 17.15 16.25 -45.99
C ASN A 230 16.49 17.65 -46.18
N MET A 231 15.31 17.72 -46.80
CA MET A 231 14.55 18.96 -46.95
C MET A 231 13.70 19.23 -45.71
N SER A 232 13.63 20.49 -45.26
CA SER A 232 12.96 20.91 -44.02
C SER A 232 11.45 21.19 -44.12
N ASN A 233 10.83 20.88 -45.26
CA ASN A 233 9.45 21.30 -45.57
C ASN A 233 8.41 20.17 -45.43
N HIS A 234 8.82 18.95 -45.08
CA HIS A 234 7.93 17.81 -44.89
C HIS A 234 8.61 16.71 -44.04
N VAL A 235 7.80 15.82 -43.47
CA VAL A 235 8.25 14.59 -42.78
C VAL A 235 8.36 13.41 -43.76
N MET A 236 9.08 12.34 -43.40
CA MET A 236 9.40 11.22 -44.31
C MET A 236 8.17 10.63 -45.02
N ASP A 237 7.05 10.46 -44.30
CA ASP A 237 5.82 9.87 -44.82
C ASP A 237 5.18 10.67 -45.95
N LYS A 238 5.46 11.98 -46.02
CA LYS A 238 4.97 12.88 -47.07
C LYS A 238 6.05 13.21 -48.12
N CYS A 239 7.18 12.50 -48.13
CA CYS A 239 8.25 12.73 -49.09
C CYS A 239 7.93 12.09 -50.44
N HIS A 240 7.69 12.91 -51.47
CA HIS A 240 7.35 12.41 -52.81
C HIS A 240 8.47 11.53 -53.41
N LYS A 241 9.75 11.85 -53.15
CA LYS A 241 10.88 11.04 -53.61
C LYS A 241 10.89 9.65 -52.96
N PHE A 242 10.63 9.58 -51.64
CA PHE A 242 10.54 8.31 -50.92
C PHE A 242 9.37 7.46 -51.42
N ILE A 243 8.20 8.08 -51.60
CA ILE A 243 7.00 7.41 -52.10
C ILE A 243 7.22 6.85 -53.51
N ASN A 244 7.86 7.59 -54.40
CA ASN A 244 8.13 7.14 -55.77
C ASN A 244 9.13 5.96 -55.78
N VAL A 245 10.24 6.06 -55.06
CA VAL A 245 11.23 4.96 -54.95
C VAL A 245 10.58 3.71 -54.33
N GLN A 246 9.72 3.89 -53.32
CA GLN A 246 9.01 2.77 -52.71
C GLN A 246 8.03 2.10 -53.70
N LYS A 247 7.35 2.87 -54.55
CA LYS A 247 6.48 2.33 -55.60
C LYS A 247 7.27 1.57 -56.66
N GLU A 248 8.36 2.15 -57.16
CA GLU A 248 9.24 1.52 -58.15
C GLU A 248 9.85 0.21 -57.63
N ALA A 249 10.32 0.18 -56.38
CA ALA A 249 10.83 -1.03 -55.75
C ALA A 249 9.75 -2.13 -55.63
N LYS A 250 8.51 -1.75 -55.26
CA LYS A 250 7.37 -2.68 -55.20
C LYS A 250 7.01 -3.22 -56.59
N GLU A 251 7.08 -2.41 -57.64
CA GLU A 251 6.84 -2.85 -59.02
C GLU A 251 7.95 -3.78 -59.54
N HIS A 252 9.23 -3.48 -59.24
CA HIS A 252 10.35 -4.33 -59.61
C HIS A 252 10.25 -5.72 -58.98
N VAL A 253 9.90 -5.80 -57.69
CA VAL A 253 9.65 -7.09 -56.99
C VAL A 253 8.47 -7.84 -57.62
N LYS A 254 7.39 -7.13 -57.96
CA LYS A 254 6.21 -7.75 -58.60
C LYS A 254 6.54 -8.31 -59.98
N ASN A 255 7.39 -7.64 -60.75
CA ASN A 255 7.83 -8.09 -62.07
C ASN A 255 8.82 -9.25 -61.99
N ALA A 256 9.74 -9.26 -61.01
CA ALA A 256 10.62 -10.40 -60.75
C ALA A 256 9.85 -11.67 -60.39
N CYS A 257 8.80 -11.57 -59.56
CA CYS A 257 7.92 -12.70 -59.24
C CYS A 257 7.12 -13.23 -60.44
N LYS A 258 6.80 -12.37 -61.42
CA LYS A 258 6.13 -12.79 -62.67
C LYS A 258 7.08 -13.48 -63.63
N GLY A 259 8.32 -12.99 -63.78
CA GLY A 259 9.35 -13.62 -64.61
C GLY A 259 9.70 -15.04 -64.16
N ASN A 260 9.83 -15.26 -62.84
CA ASN A 260 10.09 -16.60 -62.28
C ASN A 260 8.94 -17.60 -62.47
N ARG A 261 7.70 -17.14 -62.68
CA ARG A 261 6.56 -18.02 -63.01
C ARG A 261 6.52 -18.39 -64.49
N ALA A 262 7.00 -17.52 -65.38
CA ALA A 262 7.05 -17.80 -66.83
C ALA A 262 8.14 -18.84 -67.18
N ASN A 263 9.32 -18.76 -66.54
CA ASN A 263 10.40 -19.72 -66.80
C ASN A 263 10.07 -21.13 -66.29
N LYS A 264 9.31 -21.26 -65.20
CA LYS A 264 8.82 -22.57 -64.70
C LYS A 264 7.79 -23.25 -65.61
N ALA A 265 7.17 -22.52 -66.53
CA ALA A 265 6.19 -23.07 -67.47
C ALA A 265 6.83 -23.55 -68.78
N GLN A 266 8.06 -23.12 -69.10
CA GLN A 266 8.78 -23.53 -70.32
C GLN A 266 9.67 -24.77 -70.12
N GLU A 267 10.09 -25.09 -68.89
CA GLU A 267 10.84 -26.32 -68.56
C GLU A 267 9.95 -27.58 -68.43
N ALA A 268 8.64 -27.46 -68.62
CA ALA A 268 7.66 -28.55 -68.48
C ALA A 268 7.04 -29.00 -69.82
N THR A 269 7.75 -28.81 -70.94
CA THR A 269 7.36 -29.32 -72.27
C THR A 269 8.46 -30.18 -72.86
#